data_AF-A0A2C6KI34-F1
#
_entry.id   AF-A0A2C6KI34-F1
#
_cell.length_a   1.000
_cell.length_b   1.000
_cell.length_c   1.000
_cell.angle_alpha   90.00
_cell.angle_beta   90.00
_cell.angle_gamma   90.00
#
_symmetry.space_group_name_H-M   'P 1'
#
loop_
_entity.id
_entity.type
_entity.pdbx_description
1 polymer ?
#
loop_
_entity_poly.entity_id
_entity_poly.type
_entity_poly.pdbx_seq_one_letter_code
_entity_poly.pdbx_strand_id
1 'polypeptide(L)'
;MASSYTPTMAGAEVFGHFEVAPFSGSKAAPKSGPIAAAQYQREVVNNAACMVGVIVLLAVFQFTPKNKLSDFAARKLTHLSMGTLLLFMEPNGHPYLKIFVVAVAAGAVLSCVFKPLRFAQKYDKGIILFNVLVAVWALLDLPFAPLAPMFYADPCAAIVGTTVESRKWYKNKTIAGSAAVFVVTLLTAFTVDYAWHRLAIAALCTLLEALGGDYDNLLMSIPVIGYFLIFQYSSGEETAFGGLSFRGGWSSEAR
;
A
#
# COMPACT_ATOMS: atom_id res chain seq x y z
N MET A 1 -10.03 15.16 -46.56
CA MET A 1 -11.32 15.52 -45.96
C MET A 1 -12.00 14.24 -45.50
N ALA A 2 -11.78 13.85 -44.25
CA ALA A 2 -12.35 12.64 -43.67
C ALA A 2 -13.62 13.02 -42.89
N SER A 3 -14.71 12.33 -43.23
CA SER A 3 -16.04 12.49 -42.65
C SER A 3 -16.04 12.25 -41.15
N SER A 4 -16.54 13.23 -40.39
CA SER A 4 -16.89 13.11 -38.98
C SER A 4 -18.10 12.21 -38.84
N TYR A 5 -17.87 10.99 -38.35
CA TYR A 5 -18.94 10.07 -37.97
C TYR A 5 -19.47 10.48 -36.59
N THR A 6 -20.64 11.12 -36.54
CA THR A 6 -21.42 11.34 -35.32
C THR A 6 -22.24 10.07 -35.06
N PRO A 7 -22.03 9.34 -33.95
CA PRO A 7 -22.87 8.20 -33.63
C PRO A 7 -24.27 8.70 -33.23
N THR A 8 -25.27 8.19 -33.95
CA THR A 8 -26.69 8.40 -33.70
C THR A 8 -27.09 7.89 -32.32
N MET A 9 -27.78 8.78 -31.60
CA MET A 9 -28.45 8.61 -30.32
C MET A 9 -29.57 7.55 -30.39
N ALA A 10 -29.23 6.27 -30.31
CA ALA A 10 -30.25 5.19 -30.26
C ALA A 10 -29.94 4.07 -29.25
N GLY A 11 -29.02 4.30 -28.31
CA GLY A 11 -28.75 3.39 -27.19
C GLY A 11 -28.38 4.08 -25.88
N ALA A 12 -28.52 5.42 -25.83
CA ALA A 12 -28.04 6.27 -24.75
C ALA A 12 -29.01 6.41 -23.56
N GLU A 13 -30.13 5.67 -23.53
CA GLU A 13 -31.21 5.94 -22.58
C GLU A 13 -31.41 4.89 -21.47
N VAL A 14 -30.58 3.84 -21.37
CA VAL A 14 -30.80 2.78 -20.36
C VAL A 14 -29.77 2.75 -19.22
N PHE A 15 -28.64 3.43 -19.34
CA PHE A 15 -27.72 3.63 -18.21
C PHE A 15 -27.25 5.08 -18.20
N GLY A 16 -27.66 5.79 -17.15
CA GLY A 16 -27.48 7.22 -17.00
C GLY A 16 -26.06 7.71 -17.25
N HIS A 17 -25.99 8.86 -17.92
CA HIS A 17 -24.84 9.71 -18.08
C HIS A 17 -24.00 9.81 -16.80
N PHE A 18 -22.86 9.12 -16.79
CA PHE A 18 -21.66 9.59 -16.10
C PHE A 18 -20.59 9.78 -17.18
N GLU A 19 -20.68 10.88 -17.92
CA GLU A 19 -19.50 11.47 -18.53
C GLU A 19 -18.63 12.03 -17.40
N VAL A 20 -17.77 11.18 -16.84
CA VAL A 20 -16.66 11.67 -16.03
C VAL A 20 -15.66 12.25 -17.02
N ALA A 21 -15.58 13.59 -17.08
CA ALA A 21 -14.55 14.29 -17.83
C ALA A 21 -13.16 13.73 -17.47
N PRO A 22 -12.25 13.52 -18.44
CA PRO A 22 -10.94 12.97 -18.16
C PRO A 22 -10.14 13.98 -17.34
N PHE A 23 -9.77 13.59 -16.12
CA PHE A 23 -8.81 14.33 -15.32
C PHE A 23 -7.42 14.23 -15.99
N SER A 24 -6.83 15.38 -16.31
CA SER A 24 -5.59 15.53 -17.07
C SER A 24 -4.34 15.18 -16.24
N GLY A 25 -4.18 13.92 -15.86
CA GLY A 25 -3.00 13.43 -15.14
C GLY A 25 -2.41 12.12 -15.66
N SER A 26 -3.14 11.37 -16.50
CA SER A 26 -2.67 10.08 -17.02
C SER A 26 -2.04 10.23 -18.40
N LYS A 27 -0.77 9.84 -18.53
CA LYS A 27 -0.01 9.79 -19.80
C LYS A 27 -0.42 8.64 -20.72
N ALA A 28 -1.44 7.85 -20.37
CA ALA A 28 -2.04 6.91 -21.30
C ALA A 28 -3.05 7.67 -22.17
N ALA A 29 -2.89 7.64 -23.50
CA ALA A 29 -3.93 8.08 -24.42
C ALA A 29 -5.28 7.53 -23.94
N PRO A 30 -6.34 8.35 -23.85
CA PRO A 30 -7.63 7.89 -23.36
C PRO A 30 -8.03 6.71 -24.24
N LYS A 31 -8.03 5.50 -23.67
CA LYS A 31 -8.62 4.35 -24.33
C LYS A 31 -10.10 4.73 -24.44
N SER A 32 -10.54 5.17 -25.61
CA SER A 32 -11.94 5.45 -25.88
C SER A 32 -12.57 4.19 -26.47
N GLY A 33 -13.80 3.90 -26.08
CA GLY A 33 -14.55 2.76 -26.59
C GLY A 33 -14.91 1.69 -25.55
N PRO A 34 -15.63 0.64 -25.98
CA PRO A 34 -16.27 -0.34 -25.09
C PRO A 34 -15.28 -1.12 -24.21
N ILE A 35 -14.04 -1.28 -24.67
CA ILE A 35 -12.98 -1.95 -23.91
C ILE A 35 -12.60 -1.14 -22.66
N ALA A 36 -12.53 0.19 -22.78
CA ALA A 36 -12.21 1.07 -21.65
C ALA A 36 -13.35 1.18 -20.64
N ALA A 37 -14.60 1.24 -21.13
CA ALA A 37 -15.77 1.20 -20.26
C ALA A 37 -15.83 -0.12 -19.46
N ALA A 38 -15.57 -1.26 -20.11
CA ALA A 38 -15.52 -2.55 -19.45
C ALA A 38 -14.35 -2.67 -18.47
N GLN A 39 -13.20 -2.04 -18.74
CA GLN A 39 -12.07 -1.99 -17.80
C GLN A 39 -12.43 -1.14 -16.57
N TYR A 40 -12.96 0.07 -16.79
CA TYR A 40 -13.40 0.96 -15.72
C TYR A 40 -14.45 0.28 -14.82
N GLN A 41 -15.45 -0.38 -15.41
CA GLN A 41 -16.44 -1.12 -14.65
C GLN A 41 -15.82 -2.24 -13.79
N ARG A 42 -14.82 -2.96 -14.30
CA ARG A 42 -14.09 -3.97 -13.51
C ARG A 42 -13.34 -3.33 -12.34
N GLU A 43 -12.68 -2.21 -12.57
CA GLU A 43 -11.97 -1.47 -11.52
C GLU A 43 -12.95 -0.99 -10.43
N VAL A 44 -14.10 -0.43 -10.81
CA VAL A 44 -15.16 -0.03 -9.85
C VAL A 44 -15.64 -1.22 -9.03
N VAL A 45 -15.94 -2.36 -9.67
CA VAL A 45 -16.39 -3.57 -8.96
C VAL A 45 -15.30 -4.09 -8.02
N ASN A 46 -14.05 -4.13 -8.46
CA ASN A 46 -12.91 -4.56 -7.64
C ASN A 46 -12.70 -3.63 -6.43
N ASN A 47 -12.75 -2.32 -6.65
CA ASN A 47 -12.61 -1.30 -5.62
C ASN A 47 -13.73 -1.40 -4.59
N ALA A 48 -14.99 -1.52 -5.04
CA ALA A 48 -16.13 -1.71 -4.16
C ALA A 48 -16.01 -3.01 -3.35
N ALA A 49 -15.57 -4.11 -3.97
CA ALA A 49 -15.34 -5.38 -3.28
C ALA A 49 -14.25 -5.24 -2.20
N CYS A 50 -13.15 -4.53 -2.50
CA CYS A 50 -12.09 -4.26 -1.52
C CYS A 50 -12.60 -3.39 -0.36
N MET A 51 -13.38 -2.35 -0.63
CA MET A 51 -13.99 -1.51 0.40
C MET A 51 -14.92 -2.30 1.33
N VAL A 52 -15.80 -3.14 0.77
CA VAL A 52 -16.65 -4.04 1.55
C VAL A 52 -15.79 -5.02 2.35
N GLY A 53 -14.73 -5.57 1.74
CA GLY A 53 -13.77 -6.45 2.39
C GLY A 53 -13.13 -5.80 3.63
N VAL A 54 -12.72 -4.53 3.54
CA VAL A 54 -12.17 -3.77 4.67
C VAL A 54 -13.16 -3.74 5.83
N ILE A 55 -14.42 -3.37 5.57
CA ILE A 55 -15.45 -3.27 6.62
C ILE A 55 -15.78 -4.63 7.23
N VAL A 56 -15.96 -5.66 6.39
CA VAL A 56 -16.30 -7.01 6.83
C VAL A 56 -15.17 -7.61 7.65
N LEU A 57 -13.92 -7.54 7.18
CA LEU A 57 -12.78 -8.09 7.91
C LEU A 57 -12.54 -7.35 9.23
N LEU A 58 -12.66 -6.02 9.25
CA LEU A 58 -12.58 -5.26 10.50
C LEU A 58 -13.66 -5.69 11.49
N ALA A 59 -14.91 -5.88 11.03
CA ALA A 59 -15.99 -6.35 11.88
C ALA A 59 -15.73 -7.77 12.41
N VAL A 60 -15.32 -8.70 11.53
CA VAL A 60 -14.96 -10.08 11.91
C VAL A 60 -13.84 -10.06 12.95
N PHE A 61 -12.77 -9.33 12.69
CA PHE A 61 -11.64 -9.26 13.62
C PHE A 61 -11.94 -8.46 14.87
N GLN A 62 -12.91 -7.56 14.89
CA GLN A 62 -13.31 -6.83 16.10
C GLN A 62 -14.24 -7.64 17.00
N PHE A 63 -15.16 -8.42 16.42
CA PHE A 63 -16.23 -9.08 17.17
C PHE A 63 -16.04 -10.60 17.38
N THR A 64 -15.06 -11.21 16.72
CA THR A 64 -14.74 -12.63 16.99
C THR A 64 -14.28 -12.82 18.44
N PRO A 65 -14.87 -13.76 19.20
CA PRO A 65 -14.48 -14.04 20.58
C PRO A 65 -12.99 -14.39 20.76
N LYS A 66 -12.40 -13.96 21.88
CA LYS A 66 -10.96 -14.13 22.17
C LYS A 66 -10.48 -15.58 22.20
N ASN A 67 -11.35 -16.52 22.57
CA ASN A 67 -11.04 -17.95 22.58
C ASN A 67 -10.92 -18.55 21.17
N LYS A 68 -11.48 -17.90 20.14
CA LYS A 68 -11.33 -18.32 18.73
C LYS A 68 -10.22 -17.55 18.03
N LEU A 69 -10.08 -16.26 18.33
CA LEU A 69 -9.06 -15.40 17.74
C LEU A 69 -8.48 -14.48 18.81
N SER A 70 -7.23 -14.73 19.19
CA SER A 70 -6.53 -13.92 20.19
C SER A 70 -6.38 -12.47 19.74
N ASP A 71 -6.24 -11.54 20.68
CA ASP A 71 -6.06 -10.12 20.35
C ASP A 71 -4.78 -9.88 19.53
N PHE A 72 -3.72 -10.66 19.80
CA PHE A 72 -2.50 -10.66 19.00
C PHE A 72 -2.75 -11.07 17.55
N ALA A 73 -3.43 -12.20 17.33
CA ALA A 73 -3.74 -12.68 15.98
C ALA A 73 -4.68 -11.71 15.25
N ALA A 74 -5.71 -11.20 15.92
CA ALA A 74 -6.63 -10.21 15.36
C ALA A 74 -5.90 -8.95 14.89
N ARG A 75 -4.95 -8.44 15.70
CA ARG A 75 -4.12 -7.28 15.33
C ARG A 75 -3.32 -7.55 14.06
N LYS A 76 -2.57 -8.66 14.02
CA LYS A 76 -1.67 -8.96 12.91
C LYS A 76 -2.43 -9.33 11.63
N LEU A 77 -3.55 -10.05 11.75
CA LEU A 77 -4.45 -10.30 10.62
C LEU A 77 -5.10 -9.01 10.10
N THR A 78 -5.50 -8.10 10.98
CA THR A 78 -6.00 -6.77 10.57
C THR A 78 -4.92 -6.02 9.80
N HIS A 79 -3.70 -5.90 10.35
CA HIS A 79 -2.60 -5.22 9.66
C HIS A 79 -2.35 -5.82 8.26
N LEU A 80 -2.15 -7.13 8.19
CA LEU A 80 -1.86 -7.83 6.94
C LEU A 80 -3.00 -7.69 5.92
N SER A 81 -4.25 -7.97 6.32
CA SER A 81 -5.39 -7.92 5.39
C SER A 81 -5.73 -6.51 4.92
N MET A 82 -5.66 -5.49 5.78
CA MET A 82 -5.89 -4.11 5.36
C MET A 82 -4.82 -3.66 4.36
N GLY A 83 -3.56 -4.00 4.63
CA GLY A 83 -2.47 -3.75 3.68
C GLY A 83 -2.68 -4.46 2.34
N THR A 84 -3.07 -5.74 2.35
CA THR A 84 -3.39 -6.50 1.14
C THR A 84 -4.54 -5.87 0.35
N LEU A 85 -5.63 -5.46 1.01
CA LEU A 85 -6.77 -4.83 0.33
C LEU A 85 -6.38 -3.48 -0.27
N LEU A 86 -5.54 -2.69 0.39
CA LEU A 86 -5.00 -1.45 -0.18
C LEU A 86 -4.15 -1.71 -1.44
N LEU A 87 -3.40 -2.81 -1.49
CA LEU A 87 -2.63 -3.20 -2.68
C LEU A 87 -3.51 -3.64 -3.85
N PHE A 88 -4.70 -4.16 -3.58
CA PHE A 88 -5.66 -4.55 -4.63
C PHE A 88 -6.57 -3.42 -5.09
N MET A 89 -6.57 -2.27 -4.41
CA MET A 89 -7.33 -1.11 -4.86
C MET A 89 -6.62 -0.42 -6.03
N GLU A 90 -7.41 0.04 -6.99
CA GLU A 90 -6.97 0.83 -8.15
C GLU A 90 -7.42 2.29 -7.97
N PRO A 91 -6.61 3.16 -7.36
CA PRO A 91 -7.02 4.53 -7.02
C PRO A 91 -7.12 5.48 -8.21
N ASN A 92 -6.49 5.15 -9.34
CA ASN A 92 -6.40 6.02 -10.52
C ASN A 92 -7.79 6.31 -11.11
N GLY A 93 -8.23 7.56 -11.08
CA GLY A 93 -9.54 7.97 -11.61
C GLY A 93 -10.73 7.70 -10.69
N HIS A 94 -10.50 7.32 -9.42
CA HIS A 94 -11.53 6.93 -8.45
C HIS A 94 -11.43 7.74 -7.16
N PRO A 95 -11.83 9.03 -7.13
CA PRO A 95 -11.61 9.92 -5.97
C PRO A 95 -12.34 9.46 -4.69
N TYR A 96 -13.41 8.67 -4.82
CA TYR A 96 -14.12 8.09 -3.68
C TYR A 96 -13.24 7.12 -2.85
N LEU A 97 -12.26 6.45 -3.49
CA LEU A 97 -11.34 5.56 -2.78
C LEU A 97 -10.45 6.33 -1.81
N LYS A 98 -9.91 7.47 -2.25
CA LYS A 98 -9.10 8.35 -1.40
C LYS A 98 -9.86 8.76 -0.14
N ILE A 99 -11.10 9.21 -0.32
CA ILE A 99 -11.99 9.59 0.79
C ILE A 99 -12.21 8.40 1.72
N PHE A 100 -12.49 7.22 1.16
CA PHE A 100 -12.71 6.00 1.94
C PHE A 100 -11.48 5.61 2.76
N VAL A 101 -10.29 5.53 2.14
CA VAL A 101 -9.04 5.15 2.81
C VAL A 101 -8.71 6.14 3.92
N VAL A 102 -8.81 7.44 3.66
CA VAL A 102 -8.57 8.49 4.67
C VAL A 102 -9.59 8.40 5.80
N ALA A 103 -10.86 8.16 5.51
CA ALA A 103 -11.91 8.01 6.52
C ALA A 103 -11.67 6.78 7.42
N VAL A 104 -11.32 5.63 6.85
CA VAL A 104 -10.99 4.42 7.62
C VAL A 104 -9.75 4.65 8.48
N ALA A 105 -8.70 5.25 7.92
CA ALA A 105 -7.48 5.55 8.65
C ALA A 105 -7.73 6.53 9.81
N ALA A 106 -8.47 7.62 9.57
CA ALA A 106 -8.88 8.57 10.60
C ALA A 106 -9.74 7.89 11.68
N GLY A 107 -10.70 7.04 11.28
CA GLY A 107 -11.53 6.27 12.22
C GLY A 107 -10.69 5.35 13.11
N ALA A 108 -9.69 4.67 12.55
CA ALA A 108 -8.76 3.83 13.31
C ALA A 108 -7.95 4.66 14.32
N VAL A 109 -7.41 5.81 13.91
CA VAL A 109 -6.67 6.73 14.81
C VAL A 109 -7.58 7.26 15.93
N LEU A 110 -8.79 7.72 15.61
CA LEU A 110 -9.75 8.21 16.60
C LEU A 110 -10.17 7.10 17.57
N SER A 111 -10.30 5.86 17.09
CA SER A 111 -10.60 4.71 17.95
C SER A 111 -9.53 4.54 19.03
N CYS A 112 -8.24 4.68 18.71
CA CYS A 112 -7.16 4.60 19.69
C CYS A 112 -7.21 5.69 20.76
N VAL A 113 -7.90 6.81 20.51
CA VAL A 113 -8.05 7.92 21.47
C VAL A 113 -9.30 7.75 22.33
N PHE A 114 -10.45 7.48 21.70
CA PHE A 114 -11.76 7.49 22.38
C PHE A 114 -12.19 6.12 22.89
N LYS A 115 -12.12 5.09 22.03
CA LYS A 115 -12.55 3.73 22.35
C LYS A 115 -11.73 2.74 21.51
N PRO A 116 -10.62 2.23 22.06
CA PRO A 116 -9.72 1.36 21.31
C PRO A 116 -10.45 0.13 20.77
N LEU A 117 -10.08 -0.28 19.55
CA LEU A 117 -10.44 -1.59 19.02
C LEU A 117 -9.97 -2.68 19.99
N ARG A 118 -10.57 -3.88 19.93
CA ARG A 118 -10.30 -4.92 20.93
C ARG A 118 -8.82 -5.35 21.00
N PHE A 119 -8.11 -5.15 19.90
CA PHE A 119 -6.71 -5.52 19.70
C PHE A 119 -5.77 -4.30 19.68
N ALA A 120 -6.31 -3.12 20.02
CA ALA A 120 -5.59 -1.86 20.15
C ALA A 120 -5.50 -1.45 21.63
N GLN A 121 -4.48 -0.68 21.96
CA GLN A 121 -4.38 0.00 23.24
C GLN A 121 -4.76 1.49 23.11
N LYS A 122 -5.00 2.15 24.25
CA LYS A 122 -5.19 3.61 24.25
C LYS A 122 -3.87 4.26 23.84
N TYR A 123 -3.91 5.16 22.86
CA TYR A 123 -2.73 5.79 22.25
C TYR A 123 -1.74 4.79 21.64
N ASP A 124 -2.24 3.71 21.01
CA ASP A 124 -1.43 2.71 20.33
C ASP A 124 -0.62 3.32 19.18
N LYS A 125 0.66 3.59 19.43
CA LYS A 125 1.55 4.27 18.48
C LYS A 125 1.68 3.51 17.17
N GLY A 126 1.73 2.18 17.22
CA GLY A 126 1.86 1.36 16.02
C GLY A 126 0.65 1.52 15.09
N ILE A 127 -0.57 1.45 15.64
CA ILE A 127 -1.81 1.63 14.86
C ILE A 127 -1.93 3.08 14.37
N ILE A 128 -1.62 4.06 15.24
CA ILE A 128 -1.72 5.47 14.88
C ILE A 128 -0.76 5.81 13.73
N LEU A 129 0.52 5.48 13.88
CA LEU A 129 1.55 5.83 12.88
C LEU A 129 1.32 5.12 11.55
N PHE A 130 0.93 3.86 11.59
CA PHE A 130 0.56 3.11 10.38
C PHE A 130 -0.57 3.82 9.61
N ASN A 131 -1.66 4.17 10.30
CA ASN A 131 -2.81 4.79 9.66
C ASN A 131 -2.53 6.23 9.21
N VAL A 132 -1.71 6.99 9.95
CA VAL A 132 -1.24 8.31 9.53
C VAL A 132 -0.43 8.20 8.25
N LEU A 133 0.50 7.23 8.17
CA LEU A 133 1.30 7.02 6.97
C LEU A 133 0.42 6.65 5.77
N VAL A 134 -0.51 5.70 5.93
CA VAL A 134 -1.46 5.31 4.88
C VAL A 134 -2.32 6.49 4.43
N ALA A 135 -2.81 7.31 5.36
CA ALA A 135 -3.61 8.50 5.03
C ALA A 135 -2.80 9.54 4.27
N VAL A 136 -1.56 9.83 4.70
CA VAL A 136 -0.66 10.74 3.97
C VAL A 136 -0.35 10.22 2.57
N TRP A 137 -0.07 8.92 2.45
CA TRP A 137 0.19 8.27 1.16
C TRP A 137 -1.00 8.40 0.19
N ALA A 138 -2.21 8.19 0.69
CA ALA A 138 -3.45 8.39 -0.05
C ALA A 138 -3.70 9.87 -0.41
N LEU A 139 -3.40 10.79 0.51
CA LEU A 139 -3.56 12.23 0.29
C LEU A 139 -2.64 12.76 -0.82
N LEU A 140 -1.44 12.21 -0.92
CA LEU A 140 -0.45 12.52 -1.95
C LEU A 140 -0.67 11.75 -3.26
N ASP A 141 -1.75 10.97 -3.38
CA ASP A 141 -2.09 10.17 -4.56
C ASP A 141 -0.94 9.22 -4.98
N LEU A 142 -0.19 8.71 -4.00
CA LEU A 142 0.93 7.79 -4.22
C LEU A 142 0.44 6.33 -4.33
N PRO A 143 1.04 5.50 -5.19
CA PRO A 143 0.66 4.10 -5.33
C PRO A 143 1.01 3.32 -4.06
N PHE A 144 0.15 2.44 -3.56
CA PHE A 144 0.42 1.65 -2.35
C PHE A 144 1.43 0.51 -2.54
N ALA A 145 1.71 0.11 -3.79
CA ALA A 145 2.60 -1.00 -4.10
C ALA A 145 3.99 -0.94 -3.44
N PRO A 146 4.68 0.22 -3.41
CA PRO A 146 5.95 0.36 -2.69
C PRO A 146 5.82 0.09 -1.19
N LEU A 147 4.67 0.34 -0.54
CA LEU A 147 4.49 0.09 0.89
C LEU A 147 4.28 -1.41 1.24
N ALA A 148 4.25 -2.31 0.26
CA ALA A 148 4.01 -3.74 0.49
C ALA A 148 4.92 -4.37 1.58
N PRO A 149 6.23 -4.08 1.66
CA PRO A 149 7.06 -4.60 2.75
C PRO A 149 6.55 -4.27 4.15
N MET A 150 6.03 -3.06 4.37
CA MET A 150 5.47 -2.67 5.66
C MET A 150 4.24 -3.51 6.01
N PHE A 151 3.36 -3.76 5.03
CA PHE A 151 2.11 -4.51 5.23
C PHE A 151 2.33 -5.98 5.61
N TYR A 152 3.42 -6.58 5.14
CA TYR A 152 3.67 -8.02 5.31
C TYR A 152 4.78 -8.34 6.30
N ALA A 153 5.90 -7.61 6.29
CA ALA A 153 7.08 -8.03 7.03
C ALA A 153 6.91 -7.89 8.56
N ASP A 154 6.28 -6.83 9.08
CA ASP A 154 5.96 -6.71 10.53
C ASP A 154 5.05 -7.83 11.04
N PRO A 155 3.87 -8.09 10.44
CA PRO A 155 3.01 -9.16 10.94
C PRO A 155 3.67 -10.54 10.82
N CYS A 156 4.40 -10.81 9.74
CA CYS A 156 5.15 -12.05 9.60
C CYS A 156 6.26 -12.20 10.65
N ALA A 157 7.00 -11.14 10.94
CA ALA A 157 8.04 -11.14 11.97
C ALA A 157 7.49 -11.47 13.35
N ALA A 158 6.36 -10.86 13.72
CA ALA A 158 5.72 -11.12 15.00
C ALA A 158 5.15 -12.54 15.08
N ILE A 159 4.53 -13.04 14.00
CA ILE A 159 4.02 -14.42 13.95
C ILE A 159 5.19 -15.40 14.06
N VAL A 160 6.16 -15.34 13.14
CA VAL A 160 7.31 -16.27 13.14
C VAL A 160 8.11 -16.16 14.44
N GLY A 161 8.33 -14.95 14.94
CA GLY A 161 9.09 -14.73 16.16
C GLY A 161 8.41 -15.23 17.43
N THR A 162 7.10 -15.48 17.40
CA THR A 162 6.34 -16.10 18.50
C THR A 162 6.11 -17.59 18.32
N THR A 163 6.10 -18.10 17.08
CA THR A 163 5.87 -19.52 16.79
C THR A 163 7.14 -20.35 16.66
N VAL A 164 8.26 -19.75 16.26
CA VAL A 164 9.53 -20.45 16.03
C VAL A 164 10.52 -20.14 17.14
N GLU A 165 10.90 -21.17 17.90
CA GLU A 165 11.93 -21.03 18.93
C GLU A 165 13.28 -20.65 18.30
N SER A 166 13.80 -19.49 18.71
CA SER A 166 15.13 -19.04 18.29
C SER A 166 15.69 -18.05 19.31
N ARG A 167 17.02 -17.90 19.31
CA ARG A 167 17.72 -17.00 20.23
C ARG A 167 17.26 -15.55 20.00
N LYS A 168 17.07 -14.81 21.09
CA LYS A 168 16.90 -13.35 21.04
C LYS A 168 18.24 -12.70 20.72
N TRP A 169 18.26 -11.75 19.78
CA TRP A 169 19.49 -11.06 19.39
C TRP A 169 19.46 -9.57 19.71
N TYR A 170 18.27 -8.95 19.76
CA TYR A 170 18.10 -7.56 20.18
C TYR A 170 16.84 -7.38 21.00
N LYS A 171 16.96 -7.04 22.29
CA LYS A 171 15.82 -6.94 23.23
C LYS A 171 14.92 -8.18 23.15
N ASN A 172 13.67 -8.03 22.71
CA ASN A 172 12.70 -9.11 22.54
C ASN A 172 12.62 -9.67 21.11
N LYS A 173 13.43 -9.16 20.18
CA LYS A 173 13.46 -9.61 18.78
C LYS A 173 14.27 -10.90 18.66
N THR A 174 13.68 -11.89 18.00
CA THR A 174 14.27 -13.22 17.79
C THR A 174 14.93 -13.31 16.42
N ILE A 175 15.94 -14.20 16.29
CA ILE A 175 16.62 -14.40 15.00
C ILE A 175 15.62 -14.84 13.93
N ALA A 176 14.70 -15.76 14.26
CA ALA A 176 13.69 -16.22 13.31
C ALA A 176 12.72 -15.10 12.89
N GLY A 177 12.29 -14.24 13.82
CA GLY A 177 11.45 -13.09 13.49
C GLY A 177 12.15 -12.11 12.54
N SER A 178 13.41 -11.76 12.81
CA SER A 178 14.18 -10.86 11.95
C SER A 178 14.54 -11.48 10.59
N ALA A 179 14.77 -12.80 10.53
CA ALA A 179 14.90 -13.52 9.27
C ALA A 179 13.61 -13.47 8.46
N ALA A 180 12.45 -13.56 9.10
CA ALA A 180 11.16 -13.38 8.44
C ALA A 180 11.00 -11.94 7.90
N VAL A 181 11.40 -10.90 8.65
CA VAL A 181 11.43 -9.52 8.12
C VAL A 181 12.25 -9.44 6.84
N PHE A 182 13.45 -10.02 6.86
CA PHE A 182 14.38 -9.96 5.72
C PHE A 182 13.78 -10.64 4.48
N VAL A 183 13.35 -11.90 4.64
CA VAL A 183 12.81 -12.69 3.53
C VAL A 183 11.52 -12.09 2.98
N VAL A 184 10.59 -11.70 3.86
CA VAL A 184 9.31 -11.13 3.43
C VAL A 184 9.52 -9.78 2.77
N THR A 185 10.40 -8.92 3.29
CA THR A 185 10.75 -7.65 2.63
C THR A 185 11.35 -7.91 1.24
N LEU A 186 12.27 -8.88 1.12
CA LEU A 186 12.88 -9.23 -0.17
C LEU A 186 11.86 -9.65 -1.22
N LEU A 187 10.84 -10.42 -0.81
CA LEU A 187 9.76 -10.88 -1.67
C LEU A 187 8.75 -9.78 -2.02
N THR A 188 8.44 -8.91 -1.06
CA THR A 188 7.38 -7.90 -1.18
C THR A 188 7.87 -6.55 -1.69
N ALA A 189 9.18 -6.31 -1.73
CA ALA A 189 9.79 -5.19 -2.44
C ALA A 189 9.80 -5.42 -3.97
N PHE A 190 8.69 -5.93 -4.52
CA PHE A 190 8.59 -6.33 -5.93
C PHE A 190 8.63 -5.15 -6.89
N THR A 191 8.38 -3.93 -6.41
CA THR A 191 8.48 -2.70 -7.21
C THR A 191 9.92 -2.27 -7.46
N VAL A 192 10.90 -2.78 -6.72
CA VAL A 192 12.32 -2.35 -6.82
C VAL A 192 12.99 -3.10 -7.97
N ASP A 193 13.54 -2.43 -8.99
CA ASP A 193 14.02 -3.15 -10.18
C ASP A 193 15.31 -3.96 -9.95
N TYR A 194 16.27 -3.40 -9.20
CA TYR A 194 17.58 -4.01 -9.03
C TYR A 194 17.63 -4.96 -7.83
N ALA A 195 18.07 -6.20 -8.05
CA ALA A 195 18.15 -7.22 -7.00
C ALA A 195 19.00 -6.79 -5.81
N TRP A 196 20.11 -6.08 -6.04
CA TRP A 196 20.97 -5.60 -4.95
C TRP A 196 20.28 -4.50 -4.12
N HIS A 197 19.49 -3.61 -4.75
CA HIS A 197 18.67 -2.63 -4.02
C HIS A 197 17.67 -3.35 -3.12
N ARG A 198 17.00 -4.41 -3.62
CA ARG A 198 16.08 -5.21 -2.79
C ARG A 198 16.77 -5.83 -1.58
N LEU A 199 17.97 -6.39 -1.78
CA LEU A 199 18.77 -6.95 -0.69
C LEU A 199 19.16 -5.87 0.34
N ALA A 200 19.59 -4.70 -0.12
CA ALA A 200 19.94 -3.58 0.75
C ALA A 200 18.72 -3.07 1.53
N ILE A 201 17.57 -2.89 0.87
CA ILE A 201 16.31 -2.51 1.51
C ILE A 201 15.89 -3.55 2.54
N ALA A 202 15.92 -4.84 2.20
CA ALA A 202 15.58 -5.92 3.13
C ALA A 202 16.47 -5.89 4.37
N ALA A 203 17.79 -5.73 4.20
CA ALA A 203 18.72 -5.62 5.32
C ALA A 203 18.43 -4.39 6.20
N LEU A 204 18.21 -3.22 5.58
CA LEU A 204 17.88 -1.98 6.30
C LEU A 204 16.54 -2.09 7.04
N CYS A 205 15.50 -2.64 6.41
CA CYS A 205 14.20 -2.88 7.03
C CYS A 205 14.32 -3.81 8.24
N THR A 206 15.10 -4.90 8.15
CA THR A 206 15.35 -5.81 9.27
C THR A 206 16.05 -5.12 10.43
N LEU A 207 17.06 -4.30 10.16
CA LEU A 207 17.76 -3.54 11.21
C LEU A 207 16.85 -2.50 11.86
N LEU A 208 16.10 -1.74 11.07
CA LEU A 208 15.21 -0.68 11.55
C LEU A 208 13.98 -1.21 12.27
N GLU A 209 13.44 -2.36 11.86
CA GLU A 209 12.39 -3.08 12.60
C GLU A 209 12.88 -3.48 13.99
N ALA A 210 14.12 -3.99 14.08
CA ALA A 210 14.68 -4.40 15.36
C ALA A 210 14.92 -3.20 16.29
N LEU A 211 15.42 -2.09 15.74
CA LEU A 211 15.72 -0.86 16.48
C LEU A 211 14.47 -0.05 16.86
N GLY A 212 13.39 -0.13 16.07
CA GLY A 212 12.24 0.77 16.16
C GLY A 212 11.35 0.61 17.38
N GLY A 213 11.41 -0.53 18.08
CA GLY A 213 10.56 -0.76 19.26
C GLY A 213 9.07 -0.56 18.91
N ASP A 214 8.38 0.34 19.61
CA ASP A 214 6.96 0.67 19.34
C ASP A 214 6.73 1.42 18.01
N TYR A 215 7.80 1.89 17.38
CA TYR A 215 7.81 2.64 16.11
C TYR A 215 8.31 1.76 14.96
N ASP A 216 8.43 0.45 15.15
CA ASP A 216 9.00 -0.49 14.17
C ASP A 216 8.36 -0.38 12.78
N ASN A 217 7.03 -0.34 12.70
CA ASN A 217 6.28 -0.15 11.44
C ASN A 217 6.70 1.11 10.67
N LEU A 218 6.88 2.24 11.38
CA LEU A 218 7.28 3.49 10.77
C LEU A 218 8.74 3.42 10.32
N LEU A 219 9.65 2.98 11.21
CA LEU A 219 11.08 2.98 10.91
C LEU A 219 11.42 2.01 9.77
N MET A 220 10.82 0.81 9.75
CA MET A 220 11.04 -0.14 8.67
C MET A 220 10.50 0.34 7.32
N SER A 221 9.55 1.28 7.29
CA SER A 221 9.03 1.86 6.06
C SER A 221 9.99 2.89 5.44
N ILE A 222 10.90 3.47 6.23
CA ILE A 222 11.81 4.54 5.78
C ILE A 222 12.66 4.13 4.57
N PRO A 223 13.36 2.97 4.56
CA PRO A 223 14.19 2.59 3.40
C PRO A 223 13.36 2.42 2.12
N VAL A 224 12.14 1.91 2.27
CA VAL A 224 11.24 1.63 1.15
C VAL A 224 10.67 2.92 0.57
N ILE A 225 10.22 3.83 1.44
CA ILE A 225 9.75 5.17 1.06
C ILE A 225 10.89 5.97 0.44
N GLY A 226 12.07 5.96 1.06
CA GLY A 226 13.26 6.65 0.55
C GLY A 226 13.64 6.15 -0.85
N TYR A 227 13.63 4.83 -1.06
CA TYR A 227 13.87 4.26 -2.38
C TYR A 227 12.84 4.73 -3.41
N PHE A 228 11.55 4.65 -3.07
CA PHE A 228 10.47 5.12 -3.94
C PHE A 228 10.66 6.59 -4.31
N LEU A 229 10.91 7.47 -3.35
CA LEU A 229 11.04 8.91 -3.61
C LEU A 229 12.26 9.24 -4.49
N ILE A 230 13.40 8.59 -4.25
CA ILE A 230 14.66 8.88 -4.96
C ILE A 230 14.64 8.29 -6.39
N PHE A 231 14.21 7.04 -6.54
CA PHE A 231 14.41 6.28 -7.77
C PHE A 231 13.15 6.05 -8.60
N GLN A 232 11.95 6.24 -8.04
CA GLN A 232 10.69 5.90 -8.73
C GLN A 232 9.79 7.12 -8.92
N TYR A 233 9.64 7.94 -7.88
CA TYR A 233 8.84 9.15 -7.92
C TYR A 233 9.49 10.20 -8.83
N SER A 234 10.78 10.49 -8.61
CA SER A 234 11.54 11.45 -9.44
C SER A 234 11.56 11.05 -10.92
N SER A 235 11.73 9.77 -11.22
CA SER A 235 11.74 9.27 -12.61
C SER A 235 10.36 9.35 -13.31
N GLY A 236 9.27 9.53 -12.55
CA GLY A 236 7.95 9.85 -13.09
C GLY A 236 7.76 11.34 -13.41
N GLU A 237 8.41 12.22 -12.63
CA GLU A 237 8.35 13.69 -12.75
C GLU A 237 9.46 14.33 -13.60
N GLU A 238 10.58 13.67 -13.88
CA GLU A 238 11.70 14.18 -14.71
C GLU A 238 11.34 14.45 -16.20
N THR A 239 10.08 14.30 -16.57
CA THR A 239 9.54 14.78 -17.87
C THR A 239 8.71 16.07 -17.73
N ALA A 240 8.51 16.58 -16.51
CA ALA A 240 7.81 17.83 -16.21
C ALA A 240 8.77 18.96 -15.80
N PHE A 241 9.90 18.65 -15.16
CA PHE A 241 11.00 19.60 -14.94
C PHE A 241 12.31 19.02 -15.49
N GLY A 242 12.84 19.68 -16.52
CA GLY A 242 13.89 19.18 -17.37
C GLY A 242 15.15 18.74 -16.63
N GLY A 243 15.54 17.49 -16.90
CA GLY A 243 16.92 17.07 -17.14
C GLY A 243 17.94 17.45 -16.07
N LEU A 244 18.01 16.64 -15.01
CA LEU A 244 19.25 16.46 -14.26
C LEU A 244 19.38 15.00 -13.80
N SER A 245 19.50 14.12 -14.80
CA SER A 245 19.93 12.74 -14.62
C SER A 245 21.38 12.73 -14.10
N PHE A 246 21.56 12.51 -12.80
CA PHE A 246 22.83 12.07 -12.20
C PHE A 246 23.07 10.59 -12.52
N ARG A 247 23.16 10.25 -13.82
CA ARG A 247 23.69 8.97 -14.26
C ARG A 247 25.09 9.19 -14.80
N GLY A 248 26.04 9.24 -13.88
CA GLY A 248 27.45 9.03 -14.17
C GLY A 248 27.63 7.58 -14.59
N GLY A 249 27.47 7.29 -15.88
CA GLY A 249 27.73 6.00 -16.48
C GLY A 249 28.56 6.21 -17.73
N TRP A 250 29.84 5.88 -17.66
CA TRP A 250 30.74 5.80 -18.81
C TRP A 250 30.08 4.99 -19.94
N SER A 251 29.74 5.64 -21.04
CA SER A 251 29.49 4.95 -22.31
C SER A 251 30.85 4.60 -22.93
N SER A 252 31.26 3.34 -22.81
CA SER A 252 32.21 2.76 -23.74
C SER A 252 31.45 2.25 -24.96
N GLU A 253 31.07 3.15 -25.87
CA GLU A 253 30.76 2.77 -27.25
C GLU A 253 32.08 2.72 -28.02
N ALA A 254 32.56 1.50 -28.26
CA ALA A 254 33.56 1.21 -29.27
C ALA A 254 33.30 -0.20 -29.83
N ARG A 255 32.40 -0.27 -30.82
CA ARG A 255 32.47 -1.01 -32.10
C ARG A 255 31.08 -1.41 -32.59
#